data_AF-A0A0B0EKU4-F1
#
_entry.id   AF-A0A0B0EKU4-F1
#
_cell.length_a   1.000
_cell.length_b   1.000
_cell.length_c   1.000
_cell.angle_alpha   90.00
_cell.angle_beta   90.00
_cell.angle_gamma   90.00
#
_symmetry.space_group_name_H-M   'P 1'
#
loop_
_entity.id
_entity.type
_entity.pdbx_description
1 polymer ?
#
loop_
_entity_poly.entity_id
_entity_poly.type
_entity_poly.pdbx_seq_one_letter_code
_entity_poly.pdbx_strand_id
1 'polypeptide(L)' 'MKEDLEQEKRTMIRTWSKREKEIERVLHNTTGMYGDIQGFIGKSLPQIKLLEIESEEETDEIREDTL' A
#
# COMPACT_ATOMS: atom_id res chain seq x y z
N MET A 1 11.49 5.27 -40.03
CA MET A 1 12.49 5.28 -38.93
C MET A 1 12.15 6.29 -37.83
N LYS A 2 12.19 7.62 -38.05
CA LYS A 2 11.85 8.59 -36.98
C LYS A 2 10.39 8.51 -36.55
N GLU A 3 9.49 8.35 -37.52
CA GLU A 3 8.05 8.24 -37.27
C GLU A 3 7.68 6.95 -36.55
N ASP A 4 8.33 5.83 -36.89
CA ASP A 4 8.17 4.54 -36.21
C ASP A 4 8.62 4.62 -34.75
N LEU A 5 9.76 5.28 -34.47
CA LEU A 5 10.24 5.49 -33.10
C LEU A 5 9.28 6.35 -32.27
N GLU A 6 8.71 7.40 -32.87
CA GLU A 6 7.71 8.22 -32.19
C GLU A 6 6.39 7.46 -31.95
N GLN A 7 5.99 6.59 -32.88
CA GLN A 7 4.85 5.69 -32.73
C GLN A 7 5.08 4.68 -31.59
N GLU A 8 6.26 4.07 -31.54
CA GLU A 8 6.66 3.13 -30.50
C GLU A 8 6.69 3.81 -29.12
N LYS A 9 7.30 4.99 -29.02
CA LYS A 9 7.34 5.80 -27.80
C LYS A 9 5.95 6.11 -27.28
N ARG A 10 5.03 6.59 -28.14
CA ARG A 10 3.63 6.86 -27.73
C ARG A 10 2.93 5.61 -27.22
N THR A 11 3.15 4.48 -27.89
CA THR A 11 2.55 3.19 -27.50
C THR A 11 3.08 2.71 -26.16
N MET A 12 4.39 2.84 -25.91
CA MET A 12 4.99 2.51 -24.63
C MET A 12 4.45 3.40 -23.51
N ILE A 13 4.41 4.72 -23.70
CA ILE A 13 3.87 5.65 -22.69
C ILE A 13 2.44 5.27 -22.31
N ARG A 14 1.59 4.98 -23.31
CA ARG A 14 0.20 4.54 -23.07
C ARG A 14 0.15 3.22 -22.28
N THR A 15 1.02 2.27 -22.61
CA THR A 15 1.08 0.97 -21.94
C THR A 15 1.54 1.11 -20.50
N TRP A 16 2.56 1.94 -20.25
CA TRP A 16 3.04 2.26 -18.92
C TRP A 16 1.94 2.89 -18.05
N SER A 17 1.28 3.94 -18.56
CA SER A 17 0.18 4.60 -17.85
C SER A 17 -0.98 3.64 -17.52
N LYS A 18 -1.29 2.69 -18.41
CA LYS A 18 -2.30 1.67 -18.14
C LYS A 18 -1.88 0.73 -17.01
N ARG A 19 -0.64 0.24 -17.04
CA ARG A 19 -0.12 -0.70 -16.03
C ARG A 19 0.01 -0.05 -14.66
N GLU A 20 0.39 1.22 -14.60
CA GLU A 20 0.46 1.98 -13.35
C GLU A 20 -0.91 2.03 -12.66
N LYS A 21 -1.97 2.36 -13.41
CA LYS A 21 -3.35 2.35 -12.88
C LYS A 21 -3.82 0.96 -12.44
N GLU A 22 -3.41 -0.09 -13.16
CA GLU A 22 -3.73 -1.46 -12.77
C GLU A 22 -3.04 -1.84 -11.45
N ILE A 23 -1.78 -1.44 -11.26
CA ILE A 23 -1.05 -1.63 -10.00
C ILE A 23 -1.73 -0.88 -8.86
N GLU A 24 -2.07 0.40 -9.05
CA GLU A 24 -2.80 1.19 -8.05
C GLU A 24 -4.12 0.54 -7.65
N ARG A 25 -4.88 0.04 -8.64
CA ARG A 25 -6.15 -0.65 -8.38
C ARG A 25 -5.95 -1.92 -7.57
N VAL A 26 -4.99 -2.75 -7.95
CA VAL A 26 -4.69 -3.99 -7.21
C VAL A 26 -4.25 -3.66 -5.79
N LEU A 27 -3.36 -2.68 -5.62
CA LEU A 27 -2.90 -2.23 -4.32
C LEU A 27 -4.07 -1.77 -3.44
N HIS A 28 -4.92 -0.87 -3.94
CA HIS A 28 -6.08 -0.36 -3.22
C HIS A 28 -7.03 -1.51 -2.82
N ASN A 29 -7.33 -2.42 -3.73
CA ASN A 29 -8.17 -3.57 -3.44
C ASN A 29 -7.55 -4.47 -2.37
N THR A 30 -6.24 -4.76 -2.45
CA THR A 30 -5.56 -5.61 -1.47
C THR A 30 -5.53 -4.97 -0.08
N THR A 31 -5.30 -3.66 0.01
CA THR A 31 -5.33 -2.91 1.27
C THR A 31 -6.74 -2.86 1.84
N GLY A 32 -7.76 -2.61 1.01
CA GLY A 32 -9.17 -2.61 1.42
C GLY A 32 -9.59 -3.99 1.95
N MET A 33 -9.29 -5.06 1.20
CA MET A 33 -9.55 -6.43 1.65
C MET A 33 -8.83 -6.77 2.94
N TYR A 34 -7.57 -6.35 3.11
CA TYR A 34 -6.83 -6.55 4.35
C TYR A 34 -7.54 -5.87 5.54
N GLY A 35 -8.02 -4.64 5.37
CA GLY A 35 -8.83 -3.94 6.38
C GLY A 35 -10.17 -4.62 6.67
N ASP A 36 -10.90 -5.06 5.63
CA ASP A 36 -12.17 -5.76 5.76
C ASP A 36 -12.01 -7.07 6.55
N ILE A 37 -10.97 -7.86 6.23
CA ILE A 37 -10.70 -9.12 6.92
C ILE A 37 -10.23 -8.83 8.35
N GLN A 38 -9.42 -7.80 8.60
CA GLN A 38 -9.05 -7.39 9.96
C GLN A 38 -10.27 -6.96 10.79
N GLY A 39 -11.23 -6.25 10.18
CA GLY A 39 -12.48 -5.87 10.83
C GLY A 39 -13.41 -7.06 11.12
N PHE A 40 -13.45 -8.05 10.22
CA PHE A 40 -14.30 -9.25 10.38
C PHE A 40 -13.71 -10.29 11.35
N ILE A 41 -12.41 -10.56 11.26
CA ILE A 41 -11.71 -11.60 12.05
C ILE A 41 -11.15 -11.03 13.37
N GLY A 42 -10.94 -9.71 13.46
CA GLY A 42 -10.29 -9.07 14.60
C GLY A 42 -8.78 -9.28 14.61
N LYS A 43 -8.16 -9.17 15.79
CA LYS A 43 -6.68 -9.18 16.00
C LYS A 43 -5.96 -10.51 15.68
N SER A 44 -6.65 -11.50 15.11
CA SER A 44 -6.07 -12.82 14.81
C SER A 44 -5.33 -12.90 13.47
N LEU A 45 -5.43 -11.88 12.61
CA LEU A 45 -4.60 -11.76 11.41
C LEU A 45 -3.21 -11.22 11.77
N PRO A 46 -2.13 -11.79 11.21
CA PRO A 46 -0.78 -11.23 11.36
C PRO A 46 -0.73 -9.84 10.72
N GLN A 47 -0.24 -8.89 11.50
CA GLN A 47 -0.09 -7.49 11.12
C GLN A 47 1.00 -7.32 10.04
N ILE A 48 0.64 -6.71 8.91
CA ILE A 48 1.60 -6.38 7.86
C ILE A 48 2.15 -4.98 8.15
N LYS A 49 3.38 -4.90 8.68
CA LYS A 49 4.05 -3.64 9.05
C LYS A 49 4.02 -2.54 7.97
N LEU A 50 4.07 -2.91 6.69
CA LEU A 50 4.04 -1.95 5.57
C LEU A 50 2.66 -1.29 5.36
N LEU A 51 1.60 -1.92 5.87
CA LEU A 51 0.21 -1.45 5.80
C LEU A 51 -0.22 -0.76 7.10
N GLU A 52 0.63 -0.76 8.12
CA GLU A 52 0.37 -0.10 9.39
C GLU A 52 0.98 1.29 9.41
N ILE A 53 0.22 2.23 9.94
CA ILE A 53 0.76 3.52 10.33
C ILE A 53 1.53 3.23 11.62
N GLU A 54 2.83 3.51 11.68
CA GLU A 54 3.54 3.63 12.96
C GLU A 54 2.85 4.76 13.73
N SER A 55 1.86 4.42 14.54
CA SER A 55 1.28 5.35 15.49
C SER A 55 2.35 5.59 16.55
N GLU A 56 2.90 6.80 16.62
CA GLU A 56 3.69 7.30 17.73
C GLU A 56 2.82 7.49 19.00
N GLU A 57 2.03 6.48 19.36
CA GLU A 57 1.18 6.52 20.54
C GLU A 57 1.24 5.14 21.18
N GLU A 58 2.18 4.97 22.13
CA GLU A 58 1.99 4.43 23.48
C GLU A 58 3.37 4.14 24.13
N THR A 59 4.17 5.18 24.36
CA THR A 59 5.17 5.17 25.44
C THR A 59 4.57 5.84 26.67
N ASP A 60 3.47 5.29 27.18
CA ASP A 60 2.89 5.65 28.48
C ASP A 60 3.10 4.47 29.44
N GLU A 61 4.36 4.12 29.71
CA GLU A 61 4.66 3.17 30.80
C GLU A 61 6.12 3.28 31.30
N ILE A 62 6.54 4.48 31.75
CA ILE A 62 7.60 4.58 32.79
C ILE A 62 7.27 5.76 33.72
N ARG A 63 6.24 5.58 34.56
CA ARG A 63 6.09 6.30 35.82
C ARG A 63 5.55 5.33 36.88
N GLU A 64 6.43 4.49 37.40
CA GLU A 64 6.41 4.02 38.79
C GLU A 64 7.65 3.16 39.04
N ASP A 65 8.73 3.80 39.49
CA ASP A 65 9.54 3.35 40.64
C ASP A 65 10.75 4.29 40.80
N THR A 66 10.49 5.41 41.46
CA THR A 66 11.53 6.09 42.24
C THR A 66 11.09 6.04 43.70
N LEU A 67 11.50 4.98 44.38
CA LEU A 67 11.54 4.88 45.84
C LEU A 67 12.96 5.21 46.29
#